data_AF-A0A7J6SIM2-F1
#
_entry.id   AF-A0A7J6SIM2-F1
#
_cell.length_a   1.000
_cell.length_b   1.000
_cell.length_c   1.000
_cell.angle_alpha   90.00
_cell.angle_beta   90.00
_cell.angle_gamma   90.00
#
_symmetry.space_group_name_H-M   'P 1'
#
loop_
_entity.id
_entity.type
_entity.pdbx_description
1 polymer ?
#
loop_
_entity_poly.entity_id
_entity_poly.type
_entity_poly.pdbx_seq_one_letter_code
_entity_poly.pdbx_strand_id
1 'polypeptide(L)'
;MATPSSSLVPEHRLPRTASDLSGAVDSTTITNVPAVGPTPDDDAVAVPPRSSRRATVFAAKIFTSGSSMAVDHSLAVDKRESMALELSASGSLEPQKVLVLENICKELKQRAMVVGDSNRKMDLIRRATTVLSSTASSSSVVKSPQGSPPATPLPCISPQQGAFKGLASAMMNTNHILGRLASVLRFYLFDWNLGVRVCALRALRYTMRPVSAGIVLAVILKPLRVMELVCVRLEVSNDRCERTAAIKFIRRWISLALIDGLEIPICAVRSMVAIADSFATDVGLRSLCLSTLTTVLLKDPRTAIKNGALGTLFKFGCLDPVLSTIHMEPIVWTMVHVLQDANLRAYSRKQIAVDLMQVFTVFTDYRGGEGVPTPTEPLRGARQSQKTAADEVHEIRCRCARRCICTLLCTVPGLLLLADNCEGLASLISLLKKPNDMMIVKELLTLFEDVLGWWCVPQFESSSAIYSDSSDLPTKFDSVGNSEDTQAL
;
A
#
# COMPACT_ATOMS: atom_id res chain seq x y z
N MET A 1 35.40 43.62 -39.00
CA MET A 1 36.50 44.52 -38.60
C MET A 1 36.09 45.26 -37.33
N ALA A 2 37.06 45.60 -36.47
CA ALA A 2 36.95 46.50 -35.31
C ALA A 2 36.00 46.14 -34.14
N THR A 3 36.65 45.80 -33.02
CA THR A 3 36.28 45.98 -31.60
C THR A 3 36.31 47.51 -31.22
N PRO A 4 36.12 48.02 -29.96
CA PRO A 4 36.34 47.33 -28.67
C PRO A 4 35.59 47.74 -27.36
N SER A 5 35.66 46.80 -26.39
CA SER A 5 35.86 46.86 -24.93
C SER A 5 35.49 48.05 -24.00
N SER A 6 34.84 47.71 -22.87
CA SER A 6 35.25 47.99 -21.45
C SER A 6 34.38 47.10 -20.51
N SER A 7 34.86 46.19 -19.65
CA SER A 7 35.56 46.34 -18.34
C SER A 7 34.77 47.23 -17.33
N LEU A 8 34.56 46.92 -16.03
CA LEU A 8 35.35 46.20 -15.02
C LEU A 8 34.52 45.49 -13.90
N VAL A 9 34.94 44.27 -13.52
CA VAL A 9 35.25 43.76 -12.15
C VAL A 9 34.15 43.48 -11.07
N PRO A 10 34.20 42.31 -10.38
CA PRO A 10 33.32 41.93 -9.26
C PRO A 10 33.94 42.10 -7.84
N GLU A 11 33.10 42.20 -6.80
CA GLU A 11 33.54 42.19 -5.39
C GLU A 11 33.84 40.78 -4.85
N HIS A 12 35.04 40.61 -4.28
CA HIS A 12 35.39 39.49 -3.39
C HIS A 12 35.18 39.90 -1.91
N ARG A 13 34.66 39.00 -1.08
CA ARG A 13 34.84 39.05 0.39
C ARG A 13 35.48 37.76 0.91
N LEU A 14 36.60 37.94 1.61
CA LEU A 14 37.27 36.96 2.48
C LEU A 14 37.58 37.69 3.82
N PRO A 15 38.26 37.09 4.83
CA PRO A 15 37.60 36.68 6.06
C PRO A 15 38.10 37.47 7.29
N ARG A 16 37.61 37.12 8.49
CA ARG A 16 38.21 37.56 9.76
C ARG A 16 38.47 36.39 10.71
N THR A 17 39.76 36.06 10.87
CA THR A 17 40.37 35.62 12.14
C THR A 17 40.79 36.91 12.91
N ALA A 18 41.27 36.94 14.16
CA ALA A 18 41.59 35.95 15.20
C ALA A 18 41.25 36.61 16.58
N SER A 19 40.83 35.88 17.62
CA SER A 19 41.62 35.29 18.73
C SER A 19 41.58 36.11 20.05
N ASP A 20 41.87 35.38 21.14
CA ASP A 20 42.33 35.83 22.47
C ASP A 20 41.33 36.49 23.44
N LEU A 21 40.96 35.72 24.47
CA LEU A 21 41.37 36.01 25.86
C LEU A 21 41.32 34.74 26.74
N SER A 22 42.24 34.67 27.71
CA SER A 22 42.48 33.54 28.61
C SER A 22 42.47 34.02 30.06
N GLY A 23 42.09 33.15 31.01
CA GLY A 23 41.99 33.44 32.45
C GLY A 23 40.73 32.79 33.05
N ALA A 24 40.72 31.58 33.62
CA ALA A 24 41.50 31.00 34.72
C ALA A 24 40.88 31.26 36.12
N VAL A 25 40.48 30.14 36.77
CA VAL A 25 40.37 29.93 38.23
C VAL A 25 39.30 30.72 38.99
N ASP A 26 38.27 30.04 39.53
CA ASP A 26 38.32 29.61 40.94
C ASP A 26 37.30 28.52 41.32
N SER A 27 37.52 27.88 42.49
CA SER A 27 36.69 26.78 43.05
C SER A 27 35.96 27.20 44.32
N THR A 28 34.77 26.64 44.60
CA THR A 28 34.03 26.49 45.90
C THR A 28 32.51 26.46 45.64
N THR A 29 31.60 25.98 46.50
CA THR A 29 31.62 24.89 47.49
C THR A 29 30.17 24.43 47.72
N ILE A 30 30.01 23.11 47.91
CA ILE A 30 28.89 22.35 48.51
C ILE A 30 27.81 23.16 49.27
N THR A 31 26.53 22.93 48.94
CA THR A 31 25.45 22.79 49.95
C THR A 31 24.44 21.71 49.56
N ASN A 32 24.22 20.76 50.48
CA ASN A 32 23.16 19.74 50.42
C ASN A 32 21.77 20.34 50.71
N VAL A 33 20.69 19.65 50.31
CA VAL A 33 19.43 19.47 51.09
C VAL A 33 18.58 18.38 50.39
N PRO A 34 17.75 17.58 51.10
CA PRO A 34 17.83 16.13 50.92
C PRO A 34 16.58 15.45 50.32
N ALA A 35 16.73 14.14 50.10
CA ALA A 35 15.64 13.22 49.80
C ALA A 35 14.60 13.14 50.93
N VAL A 36 13.32 13.02 50.56
CA VAL A 36 12.22 12.66 51.45
C VAL A 36 11.65 11.32 51.00
N GLY A 37 11.78 10.32 51.86
CA GLY A 37 11.16 8.99 51.73
C GLY A 37 9.74 8.94 52.30
N PRO A 38 9.08 7.76 52.24
CA PRO A 38 7.64 7.69 52.04
C PRO A 38 6.81 7.37 53.29
N THR A 39 5.50 7.61 53.19
CA THR A 39 4.46 6.97 54.02
C THR A 39 3.31 6.46 53.12
N PRO A 40 2.61 5.38 53.52
CA PRO A 40 1.57 4.74 52.72
C PRO A 40 0.17 5.32 52.98
N ASP A 41 -0.81 4.85 52.21
CA ASP A 41 -2.20 4.51 52.56
C ASP A 41 -2.90 4.24 51.20
N ASP A 42 -3.10 2.97 50.83
CA ASP A 42 -4.35 2.21 51.02
C ASP A 42 -5.61 2.90 50.47
N ASP A 43 -6.02 2.47 49.26
CA ASP A 43 -7.44 2.19 49.00
C ASP A 43 -7.61 1.23 47.82
N ALA A 44 -8.20 0.06 48.08
CA ALA A 44 -8.30 -1.05 47.13
C ALA A 44 -9.66 -1.08 46.41
N VAL A 45 -9.71 -0.70 45.13
CA VAL A 45 -10.91 -0.87 44.30
C VAL A 45 -10.85 -2.20 43.54
N ALA A 46 -11.64 -3.17 44.00
CA ALA A 46 -11.74 -4.49 43.41
C ALA A 46 -12.38 -4.47 42.00
N VAL A 47 -11.74 -5.13 41.03
CA VAL A 47 -12.30 -5.40 39.69
C VAL A 47 -12.31 -6.92 39.47
N PRO A 48 -13.46 -7.53 39.12
CA PRO A 48 -13.59 -8.99 39.09
C PRO A 48 -12.89 -9.62 37.87
N PRO A 49 -12.37 -10.87 38.00
CA PRO A 49 -11.62 -11.53 36.95
C PRO A 49 -12.53 -11.99 35.80
N ARG A 50 -12.20 -11.59 34.56
CA ARG A 50 -12.85 -12.15 33.37
C ARG A 50 -12.23 -13.50 33.00
N SER A 51 -13.11 -14.47 32.84
CA SER A 51 -12.81 -15.89 32.63
C SER A 51 -11.87 -16.16 31.47
N SER A 52 -10.79 -16.90 31.74
CA SER A 52 -10.02 -17.62 30.74
C SER A 52 -10.92 -18.62 29.99
N ARG A 53 -10.88 -18.60 28.65
CA ARG A 53 -11.28 -19.74 27.83
C ARG A 53 -10.15 -20.08 26.86
N ARG A 54 -9.45 -21.17 27.18
CA ARG A 54 -8.61 -21.90 26.24
C ARG A 54 -9.45 -22.33 25.03
N ALA A 55 -8.90 -22.19 23.82
CA ALA A 55 -9.31 -22.97 22.67
C ALA A 55 -8.05 -23.64 22.12
N THR A 56 -8.03 -24.97 22.16
CA THR A 56 -6.90 -25.80 21.74
C THR A 56 -6.79 -25.91 20.22
N VAL A 57 -5.57 -26.18 19.77
CA VAL A 57 -5.22 -26.46 18.37
C VAL A 57 -6.00 -27.67 17.82
N PHE A 58 -6.46 -27.58 16.57
CA PHE A 58 -6.50 -28.74 15.68
C PHE A 58 -6.04 -28.33 14.28
N ALA A 59 -5.10 -29.09 13.73
CA ALA A 59 -4.59 -28.91 12.38
C ALA A 59 -5.42 -29.72 11.38
N ALA A 60 -5.56 -29.22 10.15
CA ALA A 60 -5.98 -30.01 9.00
C ALA A 60 -5.12 -29.62 7.79
N LYS A 61 -4.65 -30.63 7.06
CA LYS A 61 -3.61 -30.59 6.05
C LYS A 61 -4.20 -31.10 4.74
N ILE A 62 -4.27 -30.27 3.70
CA ILE A 62 -4.54 -30.69 2.31
C ILE A 62 -3.50 -30.03 1.39
N PHE A 63 -3.09 -30.75 0.36
CA PHE A 63 -1.84 -30.60 -0.38
C PHE A 63 -2.14 -30.61 -1.89
N THR A 64 -1.45 -29.76 -2.69
CA THR A 64 -1.31 -29.81 -4.18
C THR A 64 -2.60 -29.75 -5.04
N SER A 65 -2.63 -29.26 -6.28
CA SER A 65 -1.65 -28.64 -7.22
C SER A 65 -2.30 -27.40 -7.90
N GLY A 66 -1.89 -26.79 -9.02
CA GLY A 66 -0.78 -27.00 -9.98
C GLY A 66 -0.95 -26.14 -11.26
N SER A 67 0.15 -25.87 -11.99
CA SER A 67 0.24 -25.11 -13.27
C SER A 67 -0.11 -23.60 -13.19
N SER A 68 0.67 -22.60 -13.63
CA SER A 68 1.76 -22.40 -14.62
C SER A 68 1.33 -21.77 -15.95
N MET A 69 1.95 -20.63 -16.28
CA MET A 69 1.98 -19.88 -17.56
C MET A 69 0.65 -19.28 -18.07
N ALA A 70 0.60 -18.12 -18.77
CA ALA A 70 1.67 -17.25 -19.29
C ALA A 70 1.32 -15.74 -19.19
N VAL A 71 2.36 -14.91 -19.37
CA VAL A 71 2.31 -13.47 -19.66
C VAL A 71 2.33 -13.37 -21.21
N ASP A 72 1.60 -12.48 -21.90
CA ASP A 72 1.98 -11.08 -22.14
C ASP A 72 0.88 -10.33 -22.94
N HIS A 73 0.87 -8.99 -22.87
CA HIS A 73 0.82 -8.17 -24.10
C HIS A 73 1.13 -6.69 -23.83
N SER A 74 1.99 -6.15 -24.69
CA SER A 74 2.58 -4.82 -24.59
C SER A 74 1.63 -3.66 -24.95
N LEU A 75 1.96 -2.47 -24.44
CA LEU A 75 1.42 -1.18 -24.86
C LEU A 75 1.94 -0.78 -26.26
N ALA A 76 1.03 -0.55 -27.19
CA ALA A 76 1.24 0.41 -28.28
C ALA A 76 -0.06 1.15 -28.60
N VAL A 77 0.07 2.45 -28.83
CA VAL A 77 -1.00 3.44 -28.99
C VAL A 77 -1.95 3.10 -30.14
N ASP A 78 -3.26 3.05 -29.85
CA ASP A 78 -4.27 3.52 -30.82
C ASP A 78 -5.31 4.42 -30.13
N LYS A 79 -5.24 5.73 -30.44
CA LYS A 79 -5.85 6.80 -29.62
C LYS A 79 -7.08 7.42 -30.26
N ARG A 80 -7.80 6.67 -31.11
CA ARG A 80 -9.02 7.15 -31.80
C ARG A 80 -10.24 6.24 -31.69
N GLU A 81 -10.09 4.95 -31.37
CA GLU A 81 -11.25 4.07 -31.16
C GLU A 81 -11.85 4.14 -29.75
N SER A 82 -11.08 4.60 -28.74
CA SER A 82 -11.57 4.65 -27.35
C SER A 82 -12.78 5.58 -27.15
N MET A 83 -12.86 6.71 -27.87
CA MET A 83 -13.98 7.66 -27.74
C MET A 83 -15.33 7.13 -28.23
N ALA A 84 -15.34 6.19 -29.20
CA ALA A 84 -16.58 5.65 -29.73
C ALA A 84 -17.21 4.60 -28.80
N LEU A 85 -16.38 3.79 -28.14
CA LEU A 85 -16.82 2.81 -27.14
C LEU A 85 -17.12 3.43 -25.77
N GLU A 86 -16.51 4.56 -25.42
CA GLU A 86 -16.86 5.33 -24.21
C GLU A 86 -18.27 5.93 -24.27
N LEU A 87 -18.80 6.23 -25.47
CA LEU A 87 -20.12 6.86 -25.64
C LEU A 87 -21.29 5.87 -25.48
N SER A 88 -21.12 4.60 -25.84
CA SER A 88 -22.14 3.56 -25.64
C SER A 88 -22.10 2.95 -24.22
N ALA A 89 -20.94 3.00 -23.54
CA ALA A 89 -20.76 2.56 -22.17
C ALA A 89 -21.09 3.64 -21.11
N SER A 90 -21.97 4.60 -21.43
CA SER A 90 -22.25 5.74 -20.53
C SER A 90 -22.87 5.26 -19.20
N GLY A 91 -22.06 5.26 -18.13
CA GLY A 91 -22.43 4.80 -16.77
C GLY A 91 -23.40 5.73 -16.02
N SER A 92 -24.28 6.42 -16.77
CA SER A 92 -25.36 7.24 -16.26
C SER A 92 -26.28 6.41 -15.37
N LEU A 93 -26.75 6.99 -14.26
CA LEU A 93 -27.80 6.32 -13.49
C LEU A 93 -29.12 6.41 -14.24
N GLU A 94 -29.75 5.27 -14.45
CA GLU A 94 -31.17 5.16 -14.80
C GLU A 94 -32.02 6.18 -14.03
N PRO A 95 -32.87 6.99 -14.69
CA PRO A 95 -33.66 8.05 -14.03
C PRO A 95 -34.50 7.54 -12.84
N GLN A 96 -34.96 6.28 -12.89
CA GLN A 96 -35.63 5.64 -11.76
C GLN A 96 -34.71 5.46 -10.54
N LYS A 97 -33.45 5.05 -10.75
CA LYS A 97 -32.45 4.91 -9.69
C LYS A 97 -32.03 6.27 -9.12
N VAL A 98 -31.99 7.31 -9.95
CA VAL A 98 -31.78 8.71 -9.55
C VAL A 98 -32.85 9.18 -8.55
N LEU A 99 -34.13 8.98 -8.88
CA LEU A 99 -35.26 9.31 -7.99
C LEU A 99 -35.24 8.50 -6.68
N VAL A 100 -34.93 7.21 -6.75
CA VAL A 100 -34.79 6.36 -5.56
C VAL A 100 -33.68 6.87 -4.63
N LEU A 101 -32.51 7.23 -5.18
CA LEU A 101 -31.42 7.81 -4.37
C LEU A 101 -31.80 9.15 -3.77
N GLU A 102 -32.51 10.02 -4.50
CA GLU A 102 -32.97 11.30 -3.94
C GLU A 102 -33.97 11.11 -2.79
N ASN A 103 -34.92 10.19 -2.91
CA ASN A 103 -35.87 9.89 -1.84
C ASN A 103 -35.16 9.30 -0.61
N ILE A 104 -34.18 8.39 -0.80
CA ILE A 104 -33.35 7.88 0.29
C ILE A 104 -32.52 9.03 0.92
N CYS A 105 -31.98 9.97 0.15
CA CYS A 105 -31.26 11.14 0.68
C CYS A 105 -32.16 12.03 1.54
N LYS A 106 -33.41 12.28 1.11
CA LYS A 106 -34.40 13.06 1.86
C LYS A 106 -34.73 12.36 3.20
N GLU A 107 -35.00 11.06 3.17
CA GLU A 107 -35.34 10.30 4.37
C GLU A 107 -34.14 10.18 5.33
N LEU A 108 -32.92 9.94 4.82
CA LEU A 108 -31.70 9.97 5.62
C LEU A 108 -31.46 11.35 6.25
N LYS A 109 -31.64 12.45 5.51
CA LYS A 109 -31.49 13.80 6.07
C LYS A 109 -32.48 14.08 7.20
N GLN A 110 -33.74 13.68 7.06
CA GLN A 110 -34.74 13.78 8.14
C GLN A 110 -34.35 12.95 9.37
N ARG A 111 -33.74 11.78 9.15
CA ARG A 111 -33.35 10.82 10.19
C ARG A 111 -31.99 11.07 10.83
N ALA A 112 -31.19 12.00 10.30
CA ALA A 112 -29.90 12.37 10.88
C ALA A 112 -30.07 12.95 12.29
N MET A 113 -31.16 13.69 12.55
CA MET A 113 -31.45 14.31 13.84
C MET A 113 -32.17 13.39 14.85
N VAL A 114 -32.61 12.19 14.43
CA VAL A 114 -33.36 11.28 15.29
C VAL A 114 -32.41 10.28 15.95
N VAL A 115 -32.35 10.33 17.29
CA VAL A 115 -31.66 9.36 18.14
C VAL A 115 -32.51 8.08 18.25
N GLY A 116 -31.89 6.90 18.31
CA GLY A 116 -32.56 5.61 18.54
C GLY A 116 -32.81 4.75 17.29
N ASP A 117 -33.11 5.32 16.12
CA ASP A 117 -33.52 4.52 14.95
C ASP A 117 -32.35 4.03 14.06
N SER A 118 -31.41 3.29 14.65
CA SER A 118 -30.23 2.78 13.94
C SER A 118 -30.54 1.69 12.92
N ASN A 119 -31.60 0.88 13.12
CA ASN A 119 -31.98 -0.16 12.18
C ASN A 119 -32.47 0.45 10.87
N ARG A 120 -33.39 1.43 10.91
CA ARG A 120 -33.87 2.08 9.69
C ARG A 120 -32.80 2.94 9.03
N LYS A 121 -31.90 3.58 9.79
CA LYS A 121 -30.69 4.24 9.27
C LYS A 121 -29.83 3.24 8.48
N MET A 122 -29.51 2.08 9.06
CA MET A 122 -28.74 1.03 8.37
C MET A 122 -29.45 0.54 7.10
N ASP A 123 -30.76 0.29 7.14
CA ASP A 123 -31.51 -0.20 5.98
C ASP A 123 -31.58 0.80 4.83
N LEU A 124 -31.74 2.10 5.12
CA LEU A 124 -31.67 3.15 4.12
C LEU A 124 -30.28 3.24 3.48
N ILE A 125 -29.20 3.16 4.27
CA ILE A 125 -27.83 3.16 3.76
C ILE A 125 -27.54 1.88 2.96
N ARG A 126 -28.07 0.71 3.37
CA ARG A 126 -27.99 -0.55 2.60
C ARG A 126 -28.71 -0.42 1.26
N ARG A 127 -29.95 0.11 1.24
CA ARG A 127 -30.70 0.37 0.00
C ARG A 127 -29.94 1.30 -0.95
N ALA A 128 -29.40 2.42 -0.44
CA ALA A 128 -28.54 3.30 -1.24
C ALA A 128 -27.31 2.55 -1.78
N THR A 129 -26.65 1.74 -0.95
CA THR A 129 -25.51 0.92 -1.35
C THR A 129 -25.87 -0.05 -2.48
N THR A 130 -26.99 -0.78 -2.37
CA THR A 130 -27.46 -1.72 -3.40
C THR A 130 -27.79 -1.02 -4.72
N VAL A 131 -28.44 0.14 -4.66
CA VAL A 131 -28.72 0.95 -5.86
C VAL A 131 -27.41 1.37 -6.53
N LEU A 132 -26.43 1.87 -5.75
CA LEU A 132 -25.12 2.27 -6.25
C LEU A 132 -24.28 1.10 -6.81
N SER A 133 -24.35 -0.09 -6.21
CA SER A 133 -23.62 -1.27 -6.68
C SER A 133 -24.25 -1.90 -7.92
N SER A 134 -25.59 -1.93 -8.03
CA SER A 134 -26.30 -2.50 -9.19
C SER A 134 -25.92 -1.86 -10.53
N THR A 135 -25.52 -0.59 -10.48
CA THR A 135 -25.06 0.23 -11.61
C THR A 135 -23.56 0.10 -11.89
N ALA A 136 -22.79 -0.49 -10.98
CA ALA A 136 -21.37 -0.77 -11.21
C ALA A 136 -21.16 -2.12 -11.91
N SER A 137 -22.10 -3.06 -11.76
CA SER A 137 -22.07 -4.39 -12.39
C SER A 137 -22.74 -4.44 -13.76
N SER A 138 -23.40 -3.37 -14.22
CA SER A 138 -24.13 -3.35 -15.50
C SER A 138 -23.22 -3.12 -16.72
N SER A 139 -21.99 -2.63 -16.53
CA SER A 139 -21.10 -2.19 -17.60
C SER A 139 -20.16 -3.28 -18.15
N SER A 140 -20.33 -4.55 -17.77
CA SER A 140 -19.37 -5.63 -18.07
C SER A 140 -19.96 -6.83 -18.84
N VAL A 141 -21.15 -6.69 -19.43
CA VAL A 141 -21.78 -7.76 -20.23
C VAL A 141 -22.26 -7.22 -21.58
N VAL A 142 -21.30 -6.82 -22.43
CA VAL A 142 -21.53 -6.78 -23.88
C VAL A 142 -21.23 -8.17 -24.40
N LYS A 143 -22.26 -8.98 -24.64
CA LYS A 143 -22.10 -10.20 -25.43
C LYS A 143 -21.77 -9.79 -26.86
N SER A 144 -20.62 -10.24 -27.36
CA SER A 144 -20.26 -10.11 -28.77
C SER A 144 -21.31 -10.81 -29.64
N PRO A 145 -21.92 -10.13 -30.64
CA PRO A 145 -22.75 -10.80 -31.62
C PRO A 145 -21.85 -11.57 -32.59
N GLN A 146 -21.75 -12.89 -32.43
CA GLN A 146 -21.28 -13.76 -33.51
C GLN A 146 -22.40 -13.86 -34.55
N GLY A 147 -22.21 -13.17 -35.68
CA GLY A 147 -23.15 -13.16 -36.79
C GLY A 147 -22.80 -12.05 -37.78
N SER A 148 -22.05 -12.40 -38.82
CA SER A 148 -21.68 -11.48 -39.90
C SER A 148 -22.89 -11.18 -40.81
N PRO A 149 -23.37 -9.93 -40.89
CA PRO A 149 -24.34 -9.54 -41.92
C PRO A 149 -23.63 -9.22 -43.25
N PRO A 150 -24.29 -9.37 -44.41
CA PRO A 150 -23.74 -8.98 -45.70
C PRO A 150 -23.61 -7.45 -45.81
N ALA A 151 -22.65 -7.01 -46.63
CA ALA A 151 -22.31 -5.60 -46.79
C ALA A 151 -23.49 -4.77 -47.32
N THR A 152 -23.94 -3.80 -46.52
CA THR A 152 -24.92 -2.77 -46.90
C THR A 152 -24.23 -1.39 -46.81
N PRO A 153 -24.39 -0.47 -47.79
CA PRO A 153 -23.64 0.78 -47.81
C PRO A 153 -23.96 1.71 -46.63
N LEU A 154 -22.93 2.40 -46.14
CA LEU A 154 -22.98 3.31 -44.99
C LEU A 154 -23.89 4.53 -45.24
N PRO A 155 -24.85 4.84 -44.36
CA PRO A 155 -25.54 6.12 -44.37
C PRO A 155 -24.61 7.21 -43.83
N CYS A 156 -24.55 8.37 -44.50
CA CYS A 156 -23.87 9.56 -43.98
C CYS A 156 -24.65 10.14 -42.80
N ILE A 157 -24.27 9.78 -41.57
CA ILE A 157 -24.89 10.31 -40.35
C ILE A 157 -24.35 11.73 -40.10
N SER A 158 -25.22 12.73 -40.25
CA SER A 158 -24.94 14.11 -39.85
C SER A 158 -24.84 14.21 -38.31
N PRO A 159 -23.97 15.10 -37.77
CA PRO A 159 -23.70 15.15 -36.33
C PRO A 159 -24.90 15.70 -35.54
N GLN A 160 -25.67 14.81 -34.91
CA GLN A 160 -26.76 15.21 -34.01
C GLN A 160 -26.23 15.82 -32.70
N GLN A 161 -25.96 17.13 -32.72
CA GLN A 161 -25.52 17.92 -31.56
C GLN A 161 -26.53 17.93 -30.38
N GLY A 162 -27.75 17.45 -30.58
CA GLY A 162 -28.78 17.34 -29.52
C GLY A 162 -28.49 16.28 -28.47
N ALA A 163 -27.96 15.11 -28.86
CA ALA A 163 -27.80 13.97 -27.94
C ALA A 163 -26.80 14.26 -26.79
N PHE A 164 -25.70 14.95 -27.10
CA PHE A 164 -24.66 15.31 -26.13
C PHE A 164 -25.16 16.24 -25.01
N LYS A 165 -26.09 17.15 -25.32
CA LYS A 165 -26.67 18.07 -24.31
C LYS A 165 -27.50 17.32 -23.26
N GLY A 166 -28.23 16.28 -23.68
CA GLY A 166 -28.98 15.41 -22.76
C GLY A 166 -28.08 14.64 -21.81
N LEU A 167 -27.01 14.04 -22.34
CA LEU A 167 -26.05 13.26 -21.55
C LEU A 167 -25.34 14.12 -20.48
N ALA A 168 -24.84 15.31 -20.85
CA ALA A 168 -24.18 16.23 -19.92
C ALA A 168 -25.12 16.64 -18.77
N SER A 169 -26.38 16.95 -19.06
CA SER A 169 -27.40 17.29 -18.05
C SER A 169 -27.67 16.13 -17.08
N ALA A 170 -27.81 14.90 -17.60
CA ALA A 170 -27.99 13.70 -16.78
C ALA A 170 -26.79 13.40 -15.85
N MET A 171 -25.56 13.61 -16.35
CA MET A 171 -24.33 13.48 -15.56
C MET A 171 -24.24 14.55 -14.47
N MET A 172 -24.59 15.81 -14.76
CA MET A 172 -24.62 16.89 -13.75
C MET A 172 -25.62 16.59 -12.62
N ASN A 173 -26.84 16.15 -12.95
CA ASN A 173 -27.85 15.78 -11.95
C ASN A 173 -27.39 14.57 -11.10
N THR A 174 -26.80 13.56 -11.75
CA THR A 174 -26.19 12.40 -11.08
C THR A 174 -25.12 12.84 -10.07
N ASN A 175 -24.17 13.68 -10.47
CA ASN A 175 -23.11 14.16 -9.60
C ASN A 175 -23.66 15.01 -8.44
N HIS A 176 -24.66 15.86 -8.69
CA HIS A 176 -25.34 16.61 -7.64
C HIS A 176 -26.01 15.70 -6.58
N ILE A 177 -26.65 14.60 -7.00
CA ILE A 177 -27.25 13.63 -6.07
C ILE A 177 -26.18 12.83 -5.31
N LEU A 178 -25.10 12.42 -5.96
CA LEU A 178 -23.94 11.81 -5.29
C LEU A 178 -23.32 12.77 -4.26
N GLY A 179 -23.29 14.08 -4.57
CA GLY A 179 -22.85 15.14 -3.65
C GLY A 179 -23.74 15.27 -2.42
N ARG A 180 -25.06 15.34 -2.62
CA ARG A 180 -26.04 15.36 -1.52
C ARG A 180 -25.95 14.09 -0.67
N LEU A 181 -25.82 12.92 -1.28
CA LEU A 181 -25.67 11.64 -0.59
C LEU A 181 -24.37 11.59 0.23
N ALA A 182 -23.23 11.96 -0.37
CA ALA A 182 -21.94 11.99 0.33
C ALA A 182 -21.95 12.97 1.51
N SER A 183 -22.58 14.14 1.34
CA SER A 183 -22.75 15.11 2.43
C SER A 183 -23.59 14.58 3.58
N VAL A 184 -24.60 13.73 3.33
CA VAL A 184 -25.41 13.09 4.37
C VAL A 184 -24.67 11.92 5.03
N LEU A 185 -24.03 11.06 4.23
CA LEU A 185 -23.23 9.92 4.71
C LEU A 185 -22.05 10.36 5.59
N ARG A 186 -21.49 11.55 5.34
CA ARG A 186 -20.44 12.18 6.17
C ARG A 186 -20.84 12.27 7.65
N PHE A 187 -22.09 12.63 7.96
CA PHE A 187 -22.57 12.70 9.35
C PHE A 187 -22.66 11.31 9.99
N TYR A 188 -23.09 10.31 9.22
CA TYR A 188 -23.18 8.92 9.69
C TYR A 188 -21.84 8.23 9.95
N LEU A 189 -20.71 8.84 9.59
CA LEU A 189 -19.38 8.41 10.06
C LEU A 189 -19.20 8.59 11.58
N PHE A 190 -20.02 9.44 12.22
CA PHE A 190 -19.98 9.73 13.66
C PHE A 190 -21.25 9.24 14.38
N ASP A 191 -22.08 8.40 13.75
CA ASP A 191 -23.21 7.77 14.43
C ASP A 191 -22.71 6.83 15.55
N TRP A 192 -23.41 6.82 16.69
CA TRP A 192 -23.05 5.97 17.84
C TRP A 192 -23.08 4.48 17.48
N ASN A 193 -23.92 4.08 16.53
CA ASN A 193 -24.04 2.70 16.11
C ASN A 193 -22.95 2.29 15.11
N LEU A 194 -22.12 1.32 15.49
CA LEU A 194 -21.06 0.73 14.66
C LEU A 194 -21.56 0.26 13.28
N GLY A 195 -22.72 -0.38 13.24
CA GLY A 195 -23.31 -0.89 12.00
C GLY A 195 -23.67 0.25 11.02
N VAL A 196 -24.17 1.38 11.54
CA VAL A 196 -24.44 2.59 10.74
C VAL A 196 -23.13 3.15 10.16
N ARG A 197 -22.08 3.31 10.98
CA ARG A 197 -20.76 3.80 10.50
C ARG A 197 -20.14 2.91 9.43
N VAL A 198 -20.14 1.59 9.64
CA VAL A 198 -19.64 0.59 8.67
C VAL A 198 -20.44 0.63 7.37
N CYS A 199 -21.76 0.78 7.44
CA CYS A 199 -22.61 0.94 6.25
C CYS A 199 -22.33 2.27 5.54
N ALA A 200 -22.12 3.37 6.26
CA ALA A 200 -21.80 4.68 5.68
C ALA A 200 -20.46 4.68 4.94
N LEU A 201 -19.40 4.12 5.54
CA LEU A 201 -18.10 3.89 4.88
C LEU A 201 -18.24 3.07 3.60
N ARG A 202 -19.07 2.02 3.64
CA ARG A 202 -19.35 1.18 2.47
C ARG A 202 -20.09 1.96 1.38
N ALA A 203 -21.14 2.71 1.72
CA ALA A 203 -21.90 3.51 0.77
C ALA A 203 -21.04 4.60 0.11
N LEU A 204 -20.24 5.33 0.90
CA LEU A 204 -19.25 6.31 0.41
C LEU A 204 -18.21 5.68 -0.54
N ARG A 205 -17.84 4.41 -0.33
CA ARG A 205 -16.97 3.69 -1.28
C ARG A 205 -17.64 3.46 -2.64
N TYR A 206 -18.96 3.27 -2.67
CA TYR A 206 -19.72 3.04 -3.92
C TYR A 206 -20.21 4.32 -4.60
N THR A 207 -20.13 5.49 -3.96
CA THR A 207 -20.29 6.78 -4.67
C THR A 207 -19.09 7.07 -5.58
N MET A 208 -17.91 6.51 -5.28
CA MET A 208 -16.69 6.62 -6.09
C MET A 208 -16.67 5.64 -7.28
N ARG A 209 -17.36 6.02 -8.36
CA ARG A 209 -17.42 5.29 -9.64
C ARG A 209 -16.28 5.70 -10.57
N PRO A 210 -15.80 4.82 -11.47
CA PRO A 210 -14.68 5.15 -12.36
C PRO A 210 -15.05 6.24 -13.37
N VAL A 211 -16.23 6.15 -14.01
CA VAL A 211 -16.70 7.07 -15.06
C VAL A 211 -16.88 8.52 -14.60
N SER A 212 -16.95 8.77 -13.28
CA SER A 212 -17.03 10.12 -12.71
C SER A 212 -16.05 10.35 -11.56
N ALA A 213 -15.00 9.53 -11.48
CA ALA A 213 -14.07 9.49 -10.35
C ALA A 213 -13.45 10.85 -10.04
N GLY A 214 -12.79 11.49 -11.01
CA GLY A 214 -12.11 12.76 -10.80
C GLY A 214 -13.05 13.86 -10.31
N ILE A 215 -14.26 13.95 -10.87
CA ILE A 215 -15.28 14.91 -10.46
C ILE A 215 -15.76 14.61 -9.03
N VAL A 216 -16.09 13.35 -8.72
CA VAL A 216 -16.56 12.96 -7.39
C VAL A 216 -15.47 13.14 -6.33
N LEU A 217 -14.21 12.85 -6.64
CA LEU A 217 -13.09 13.03 -5.73
C LEU A 217 -12.78 14.53 -5.52
N ALA A 218 -12.56 15.28 -6.60
CA ALA A 218 -12.08 16.66 -6.53
C ALA A 218 -13.17 17.69 -6.19
N VAL A 219 -14.40 17.53 -6.69
CA VAL A 219 -15.48 18.52 -6.56
C VAL A 219 -16.43 18.19 -5.40
N ILE A 220 -16.61 16.91 -5.07
CA ILE A 220 -17.55 16.49 -4.02
C ILE A 220 -16.81 16.11 -2.73
N LEU A 221 -15.96 15.08 -2.76
CA LEU A 221 -15.45 14.47 -1.54
C LEU A 221 -14.29 15.26 -0.90
N LYS A 222 -13.44 15.91 -1.70
CA LYS A 222 -12.35 16.78 -1.21
C LYS A 222 -12.88 18.03 -0.48
N PRO A 223 -13.83 18.84 -1.00
CA PRO A 223 -14.42 19.94 -0.24
C PRO A 223 -15.21 19.49 1.00
N LEU A 224 -15.82 18.30 0.94
CA LEU A 224 -16.47 17.69 2.10
C LEU A 224 -15.50 17.08 3.14
N ARG A 225 -14.18 17.17 2.93
CA ARG A 225 -13.14 16.65 3.86
C ARG A 225 -13.39 15.21 4.30
N VAL A 226 -13.92 14.39 3.40
CA VAL A 226 -14.36 13.02 3.73
C VAL A 226 -13.16 12.15 4.09
N MET A 227 -12.02 12.34 3.43
CA MET A 227 -10.83 11.54 3.68
C MET A 227 -10.32 11.72 5.10
N GLU A 228 -10.22 12.95 5.62
CA GLU A 228 -9.75 13.21 6.98
C GLU A 228 -10.67 12.57 8.03
N LEU A 229 -11.99 12.57 7.79
CA LEU A 229 -12.95 11.95 8.70
C LEU A 229 -12.87 10.42 8.66
N VAL A 230 -12.60 9.83 7.49
CA VAL A 230 -12.29 8.40 7.36
C VAL A 230 -10.97 8.05 8.06
N CYS A 231 -9.97 8.91 8.01
CA CYS A 231 -8.69 8.75 8.73
C CYS A 231 -8.92 8.79 10.26
N VAL A 232 -9.68 9.76 10.77
CA VAL A 232 -10.08 9.83 12.19
C VAL A 232 -10.83 8.56 12.62
N ARG A 233 -11.76 8.03 11.81
CA ARG A 233 -12.45 6.76 12.13
C ARG A 233 -11.53 5.54 12.07
N LEU A 234 -10.52 5.55 11.20
CA LEU A 234 -9.52 4.48 11.08
C LEU A 234 -8.55 4.44 12.29
N GLU A 235 -8.22 5.61 12.85
CA GLU A 235 -7.37 5.76 14.04
C GLU A 235 -8.14 5.53 15.36
N VAL A 236 -9.31 6.16 15.51
CA VAL A 236 -10.08 6.17 16.78
C VAL A 236 -10.94 4.91 16.98
N SER A 237 -11.31 4.20 15.92
CA SER A 237 -12.14 2.99 16.07
C SER A 237 -11.32 1.81 16.56
N ASN A 238 -11.76 1.16 17.64
CA ASN A 238 -11.23 -0.14 18.08
C ASN A 238 -11.79 -1.31 17.23
N ASP A 239 -12.89 -1.10 16.50
CA ASP A 239 -13.59 -2.16 15.78
C ASP A 239 -12.90 -2.53 14.47
N ARG A 240 -12.37 -3.76 14.39
CA ARG A 240 -11.71 -4.33 13.20
C ARG A 240 -12.54 -4.15 11.92
N CYS A 241 -13.85 -4.34 12.00
CA CYS A 241 -14.77 -4.22 10.86
C CYS A 241 -14.86 -2.79 10.31
N GLU A 242 -14.84 -1.78 11.19
CA GLU A 242 -14.88 -0.36 10.80
C GLU A 242 -13.55 0.07 10.22
N ARG A 243 -12.43 -0.25 10.88
CA ARG A 243 -11.08 0.02 10.37
C ARG A 243 -10.84 -0.64 9.00
N THR A 244 -11.29 -1.88 8.82
CA THR A 244 -11.22 -2.60 7.53
C THR A 244 -12.08 -1.93 6.46
N ALA A 245 -13.27 -1.43 6.80
CA ALA A 245 -14.11 -0.69 5.87
C ALA A 245 -13.48 0.65 5.46
N ALA A 246 -12.84 1.35 6.40
CA ALA A 246 -12.10 2.59 6.16
C ALA A 246 -10.89 2.36 5.23
N ILE A 247 -10.06 1.35 5.45
CA ILE A 247 -8.94 1.06 4.52
C ILE A 247 -9.49 0.62 3.14
N LYS A 248 -10.60 -0.13 3.07
CA LYS A 248 -11.26 -0.46 1.80
C LYS A 248 -11.81 0.77 1.07
N PHE A 249 -12.17 1.84 1.78
CA PHE A 249 -12.49 3.15 1.20
C PHE A 249 -11.21 3.84 0.70
N ILE A 250 -10.16 3.92 1.52
CA ILE A 250 -8.87 4.54 1.18
C ILE A 250 -8.23 3.89 -0.06
N ARG A 251 -8.18 2.55 -0.11
CA ARG A 251 -7.71 1.81 -1.29
C ARG A 251 -8.48 2.19 -2.55
N ARG A 252 -9.81 2.29 -2.47
CA ARG A 252 -10.65 2.68 -3.62
C ARG A 252 -10.40 4.13 -4.04
N TRP A 253 -10.20 5.04 -3.08
CA TRP A 253 -9.80 6.42 -3.37
C TRP A 253 -8.48 6.46 -4.12
N ILE A 254 -7.44 5.79 -3.61
CA ILE A 254 -6.12 5.73 -4.24
C ILE A 254 -6.23 5.15 -5.65
N SER A 255 -6.86 3.99 -5.84
CA SER A 255 -7.02 3.38 -7.17
C SER A 255 -7.68 4.28 -8.21
N LEU A 256 -8.52 5.23 -7.78
CA LEU A 256 -9.20 6.18 -8.67
C LEU A 256 -8.42 7.48 -8.86
N ALA A 257 -7.86 8.05 -7.80
CA ALA A 257 -6.99 9.22 -7.86
C ALA A 257 -5.87 9.04 -8.90
N LEU A 258 -5.37 7.81 -9.06
CA LEU A 258 -4.34 7.45 -10.04
C LEU A 258 -4.82 7.43 -11.50
N ILE A 259 -6.12 7.24 -11.75
CA ILE A 259 -6.70 7.33 -13.09
C ILE A 259 -6.84 8.81 -13.48
N ASP A 260 -7.26 9.64 -12.53
CA ASP A 260 -7.54 11.07 -12.72
C ASP A 260 -6.31 11.99 -12.52
N GLY A 261 -5.13 11.43 -12.21
CA GLY A 261 -3.91 12.21 -11.93
C GLY A 261 -3.97 13.05 -10.64
N LEU A 262 -4.84 12.69 -9.68
CA LEU A 262 -5.03 13.40 -8.42
C LEU A 262 -4.00 12.97 -7.36
N GLU A 263 -3.53 13.94 -6.58
CA GLU A 263 -2.60 13.72 -5.45
C GLU A 263 -3.18 12.76 -4.40
N ILE A 264 -2.31 11.90 -3.85
CA ILE A 264 -2.70 10.97 -2.78
C ILE A 264 -2.83 11.73 -1.45
N PRO A 265 -3.95 11.63 -0.72
CA PRO A 265 -4.13 12.35 0.53
C PRO A 265 -3.10 12.00 1.61
N ILE A 266 -2.28 12.98 1.98
CA ILE A 266 -1.20 12.85 2.98
C ILE A 266 -1.70 12.27 4.32
N CYS A 267 -2.89 12.67 4.77
CA CYS A 267 -3.48 12.15 6.01
C CYS A 267 -3.67 10.63 5.97
N ALA A 268 -4.13 10.08 4.84
CA ALA A 268 -4.35 8.64 4.70
C ALA A 268 -3.04 7.85 4.76
N VAL A 269 -1.96 8.38 4.17
CA VAL A 269 -0.63 7.77 4.25
C VAL A 269 -0.14 7.76 5.70
N ARG A 270 -0.24 8.89 6.41
CA ARG A 270 0.17 8.99 7.82
C ARG A 270 -0.63 8.06 8.75
N SER A 271 -1.95 8.00 8.61
CA SER A 271 -2.80 7.10 9.39
C SER A 271 -2.45 5.63 9.12
N MET A 272 -2.21 5.24 7.87
CA MET A 272 -1.78 3.86 7.55
C MET A 272 -0.40 3.53 8.10
N VAL A 273 0.53 4.48 8.10
CA VAL A 273 1.87 4.36 8.70
C VAL A 273 1.79 4.15 10.21
N ALA A 274 1.07 5.03 10.92
CA ALA A 274 0.88 4.93 12.37
C ALA A 274 0.22 3.61 12.80
N ILE A 275 -0.69 3.09 11.98
CA ILE A 275 -1.40 1.83 12.24
C ILE A 275 -0.54 0.59 11.92
N ALA A 276 0.31 0.66 10.90
CA ALA A 276 1.25 -0.42 10.59
C ALA A 276 2.38 -0.53 11.64
N ASP A 277 2.81 0.60 12.23
CA ASP A 277 3.79 0.69 13.33
C ASP A 277 3.22 0.33 14.71
N SER A 278 1.89 0.34 14.87
CA SER A 278 1.21 -0.02 16.12
C SER A 278 1.18 -1.54 16.36
N PHE A 279 2.01 -2.02 17.29
CA PHE A 279 2.02 -3.43 17.75
C PHE A 279 0.67 -3.89 18.34
N ALA A 280 -0.13 -2.99 18.89
CA ALA A 280 -1.46 -3.30 19.46
C ALA A 280 -2.54 -3.59 18.39
N THR A 281 -2.22 -3.40 17.10
CA THR A 281 -3.18 -3.58 16.00
C THR A 281 -3.13 -5.00 15.42
N ASP A 282 -4.32 -5.55 15.13
CA ASP A 282 -4.51 -6.82 14.42
C ASP A 282 -3.59 -7.00 13.20
N VAL A 283 -2.93 -8.16 13.11
CA VAL A 283 -2.00 -8.52 12.02
C VAL A 283 -2.67 -8.41 10.65
N GLY A 284 -3.95 -8.76 10.54
CA GLY A 284 -4.71 -8.62 9.29
C GLY A 284 -4.90 -7.16 8.85
N LEU A 285 -5.08 -6.24 9.81
CA LEU A 285 -5.18 -4.81 9.53
C LEU A 285 -3.81 -4.19 9.19
N ARG A 286 -2.74 -4.58 9.92
CA ARG A 286 -1.35 -4.19 9.58
C ARG A 286 -0.98 -4.65 8.17
N SER A 287 -1.25 -5.92 7.85
CA SER A 287 -1.09 -6.50 6.50
C SER A 287 -1.84 -5.71 5.42
N LEU A 288 -3.07 -5.29 5.70
CA LEU A 288 -3.86 -4.48 4.77
C LEU A 288 -3.30 -3.05 4.60
N CYS A 289 -2.75 -2.46 5.66
CA CYS A 289 -2.05 -1.17 5.59
C CYS A 289 -0.77 -1.29 4.75
N LEU A 290 0.09 -2.27 5.03
CA LEU A 290 1.34 -2.50 4.29
C LEU A 290 1.07 -2.70 2.79
N SER A 291 0.17 -3.61 2.41
CA SER A 291 -0.23 -3.81 1.01
C SER A 291 -0.73 -2.52 0.33
N THR A 292 -1.44 -1.66 1.08
CA THR A 292 -1.91 -0.37 0.58
C THR A 292 -0.77 0.63 0.45
N LEU A 293 0.15 0.70 1.42
CA LEU A 293 1.33 1.56 1.40
C LEU A 293 2.30 1.18 0.26
N THR A 294 2.49 -0.12 -0.02
CA THR A 294 3.23 -0.58 -1.21
C THR A 294 2.56 -0.09 -2.50
N THR A 295 1.23 -0.14 -2.58
CA THR A 295 0.47 0.40 -3.73
C THR A 295 0.62 1.93 -3.86
N VAL A 296 0.64 2.66 -2.74
CA VAL A 296 0.89 4.11 -2.73
C VAL A 296 2.32 4.41 -3.18
N LEU A 297 3.31 3.69 -2.67
CA LEU A 297 4.72 3.87 -3.01
C LEU A 297 5.02 3.62 -4.49
N LEU A 298 4.40 2.61 -5.09
CA LEU A 298 4.50 2.33 -6.54
C LEU A 298 3.99 3.47 -7.43
N LYS A 299 3.20 4.41 -6.88
CA LYS A 299 2.36 5.31 -7.65
C LYS A 299 2.58 6.79 -7.36
N ASP A 300 2.76 7.15 -6.09
CA ASP A 300 3.29 8.44 -5.65
C ASP A 300 4.41 8.19 -4.60
N PRO A 301 5.61 7.80 -5.06
CA PRO A 301 6.72 7.51 -4.16
C PRO A 301 7.19 8.75 -3.40
N ARG A 302 7.03 9.96 -3.95
CA ARG A 302 7.43 11.20 -3.27
C ARG A 302 6.59 11.42 -2.01
N THR A 303 5.28 11.30 -2.11
CA THR A 303 4.37 11.42 -0.96
C THR A 303 4.52 10.26 0.00
N ALA A 304 4.73 9.03 -0.48
CA ALA A 304 4.97 7.86 0.37
C ALA A 304 6.21 8.04 1.24
N ILE A 305 7.36 8.32 0.61
CA ILE A 305 8.67 8.44 1.25
C ILE A 305 8.68 9.62 2.24
N LYS A 306 8.17 10.80 1.84
CA LYS A 306 8.11 11.99 2.72
C LYS A 306 7.28 11.80 3.99
N ASN A 307 6.37 10.82 4.02
CA ASN A 307 5.52 10.53 5.17
C ASN A 307 5.92 9.23 5.89
N GLY A 308 7.16 8.76 5.73
CA GLY A 308 7.73 7.65 6.50
C GLY A 308 7.26 6.26 6.11
N ALA A 309 6.49 6.12 5.02
CA ALA A 309 5.97 4.82 4.58
C ALA A 309 7.08 3.79 4.34
N LEU A 310 8.24 4.24 3.87
CA LEU A 310 9.35 3.38 3.51
C LEU A 310 9.99 2.67 4.73
N GLY A 311 10.35 3.43 5.78
CA GLY A 311 10.83 2.85 7.03
C GLY A 311 9.84 1.85 7.63
N THR A 312 8.54 2.16 7.61
CA THR A 312 7.49 1.23 8.06
C THR A 312 7.42 -0.04 7.20
N LEU A 313 7.56 0.07 5.87
CA LEU A 313 7.58 -1.06 4.96
C LEU A 313 8.81 -1.96 5.19
N PHE A 314 10.00 -1.42 5.45
CA PHE A 314 11.14 -2.26 5.84
C PHE A 314 10.95 -2.88 7.23
N LYS A 315 10.72 -2.06 8.26
CA LYS A 315 10.58 -2.47 9.67
C LYS A 315 9.52 -3.55 9.91
N PHE A 316 8.41 -3.53 9.16
CA PHE A 316 7.29 -4.46 9.36
C PHE A 316 6.86 -5.26 8.15
N GLY A 317 7.17 -4.82 6.94
CA GLY A 317 6.88 -5.57 5.73
C GLY A 317 8.04 -6.47 5.30
N CYS A 318 9.29 -6.14 5.65
CA CYS A 318 10.45 -6.98 5.38
C CYS A 318 10.96 -7.71 6.63
N LEU A 319 10.92 -7.10 7.82
CA LEU A 319 11.58 -7.64 9.03
C LEU A 319 10.64 -8.32 10.05
N ASP A 320 9.33 -8.10 10.02
CA ASP A 320 8.39 -8.76 10.95
C ASP A 320 8.25 -10.25 10.58
N PRO A 321 8.54 -11.21 11.49
CA PRO A 321 8.49 -12.66 11.21
C PRO A 321 7.19 -13.17 10.59
N VAL A 322 6.06 -12.53 10.90
CA VAL A 322 4.73 -12.97 10.43
C VAL A 322 4.42 -12.34 9.09
N LEU A 323 4.68 -11.03 8.94
CA LEU A 323 4.28 -10.25 7.76
C LEU A 323 5.29 -10.32 6.61
N SER A 324 6.57 -10.57 6.88
CA SER A 324 7.62 -10.71 5.86
C SER A 324 7.31 -11.77 4.83
N THR A 325 6.73 -12.90 5.26
CA THR A 325 6.33 -14.03 4.40
C THR A 325 5.35 -13.64 3.29
N ILE A 326 4.58 -12.57 3.48
CA ILE A 326 3.55 -12.09 2.54
C ILE A 326 4.01 -10.83 1.78
N HIS A 327 4.70 -9.92 2.47
CA HIS A 327 4.93 -8.56 1.95
C HIS A 327 6.36 -8.28 1.49
N MET A 328 7.36 -9.07 1.91
CA MET A 328 8.77 -8.77 1.62
C MET A 328 9.04 -8.67 0.11
N GLU A 329 8.63 -9.66 -0.68
CA GLU A 329 8.86 -9.68 -2.13
C GLU A 329 8.13 -8.52 -2.84
N PRO A 330 6.81 -8.30 -2.68
CA PRO A 330 6.13 -7.12 -3.24
C PRO A 330 6.76 -5.77 -2.86
N ILE A 331 7.25 -5.64 -1.63
CA ILE A 331 7.90 -4.43 -1.15
C ILE A 331 9.25 -4.23 -1.85
N VAL A 332 10.13 -5.24 -1.84
CA VAL A 332 11.46 -5.14 -2.47
C VAL A 332 11.34 -4.89 -3.98
N TRP A 333 10.45 -5.58 -4.68
CA TRP A 333 10.20 -5.33 -6.11
C TRP A 333 9.68 -3.91 -6.38
N THR A 334 8.83 -3.37 -5.49
CA THR A 334 8.40 -1.98 -5.58
C THR A 334 9.57 -1.01 -5.37
N MET A 335 10.53 -1.31 -4.47
CA MET A 335 11.75 -0.51 -4.31
C MET A 335 12.61 -0.53 -5.58
N VAL A 336 12.84 -1.72 -6.14
CA VAL A 336 13.62 -1.89 -7.38
C VAL A 336 12.99 -1.07 -8.50
N HIS A 337 11.67 -1.08 -8.64
CA HIS A 337 10.94 -0.26 -9.61
C HIS A 337 11.09 1.25 -9.36
N VAL A 338 10.94 1.71 -8.11
CA VAL A 338 11.14 3.13 -7.74
C VAL A 338 12.60 3.59 -7.96
N LEU A 339 13.57 2.68 -7.86
CA LEU A 339 14.97 2.93 -8.18
C LEU A 339 15.27 2.90 -9.69
N GLN A 340 14.45 2.24 -10.50
CA GLN A 340 14.63 2.21 -11.96
C GLN A 340 14.39 3.58 -12.61
N ASP A 341 13.38 4.34 -12.18
CA ASP A 341 13.14 5.71 -12.68
C ASP A 341 14.24 6.68 -12.22
N ALA A 342 14.97 7.26 -13.18
CA ALA A 342 16.07 8.19 -12.93
C ALA A 342 15.63 9.46 -12.16
N ASN A 343 14.43 9.99 -12.43
CA ASN A 343 13.90 11.20 -11.79
C ASN A 343 13.52 10.95 -10.33
N LEU A 344 13.06 9.74 -10.03
CA LEU A 344 12.74 9.32 -8.67
C LEU A 344 14.00 8.93 -7.92
N ARG A 345 14.92 8.19 -8.54
CA ARG A 345 16.20 7.75 -7.97
C ARG A 345 16.99 8.90 -7.35
N ALA A 346 17.13 10.03 -8.05
CA ALA A 346 17.87 11.19 -7.53
C ALA A 346 17.28 11.76 -6.21
N TYR A 347 15.95 11.71 -6.06
CA TYR A 347 15.24 12.14 -4.85
C TYR A 347 15.24 11.05 -3.77
N SER A 348 14.98 9.80 -4.15
CA SER A 348 14.69 8.70 -3.24
C SER A 348 15.95 8.03 -2.69
N ARG A 349 17.07 7.98 -3.43
CA ARG A 349 18.27 7.19 -3.08
C ARG A 349 18.77 7.45 -1.66
N LYS A 350 18.85 8.71 -1.23
CA LYS A 350 19.30 9.07 0.13
C LYS A 350 18.34 8.56 1.21
N GLN A 351 17.03 8.74 1.04
CA GLN A 351 16.05 8.30 2.03
C GLN A 351 15.90 6.78 2.04
N ILE A 352 15.93 6.13 0.87
CA ILE A 352 15.96 4.66 0.77
C ILE A 352 17.23 4.11 1.43
N ALA A 353 18.40 4.71 1.21
CA ALA A 353 19.62 4.29 1.88
C ALA A 353 19.50 4.35 3.42
N VAL A 354 18.95 5.45 3.97
CA VAL A 354 18.70 5.61 5.42
C VAL A 354 17.69 4.59 5.95
N ASP A 355 16.54 4.42 5.31
CA ASP A 355 15.52 3.47 5.77
C ASP A 355 15.98 2.00 5.62
N LEU A 356 16.81 1.71 4.62
CA LEU A 356 17.41 0.39 4.40
C LEU A 356 18.49 0.04 5.45
N MET A 357 19.09 1.02 6.13
CA MET A 357 19.98 0.74 7.28
C MET A 357 19.26 -0.07 8.37
N GLN A 358 17.93 0.06 8.50
CA GLN A 358 17.14 -0.74 9.45
C GLN A 358 17.21 -2.26 9.17
N VAL A 359 17.45 -2.65 7.92
CA VAL A 359 17.66 -4.05 7.51
C VAL A 359 19.07 -4.51 7.88
N PHE A 360 20.08 -3.66 7.73
CA PHE A 360 21.45 -3.93 8.15
C PHE A 360 21.60 -4.00 9.68
N THR A 361 20.87 -3.16 10.43
CA THR A 361 20.94 -3.15 11.90
C THR A 361 20.52 -4.45 12.55
N VAL A 362 19.76 -5.31 11.85
CA VAL A 362 19.41 -6.65 12.33
C VAL A 362 20.66 -7.51 12.56
N PHE A 363 21.73 -7.32 11.78
CA PHE A 363 22.99 -8.06 11.94
C PHE A 363 23.99 -7.37 12.87
N THR A 364 23.92 -6.03 13.01
CA THR A 364 24.89 -5.28 13.84
C THR A 364 24.43 -5.07 15.29
N ASP A 365 23.12 -4.93 15.53
CA ASP A 365 22.55 -4.57 16.84
C ASP A 365 22.11 -5.80 17.67
N TYR A 366 22.98 -6.82 17.72
CA TYR A 366 22.75 -8.05 18.49
C TYR A 366 22.59 -7.82 20.01
N ARG A 367 22.95 -6.62 20.51
CA ARG A 367 22.81 -6.25 21.94
C ARG A 367 21.49 -5.53 22.27
N GLY A 368 20.72 -5.07 21.28
CA GLY A 368 19.52 -4.23 21.46
C GLY A 368 18.24 -4.94 21.95
N GLY A 369 18.34 -5.98 22.77
CA GLY A 369 17.19 -6.77 23.24
C GLY A 369 16.14 -6.01 24.06
N GLU A 370 16.42 -4.78 24.47
CA GLU A 370 15.55 -3.92 25.28
C GLU A 370 14.60 -3.04 24.42
N GLY A 371 14.77 -3.00 23.10
CA GLY A 371 14.07 -2.05 22.20
C GLY A 371 12.68 -2.47 21.69
N VAL A 372 12.27 -3.73 21.88
CA VAL A 372 10.91 -4.19 21.50
C VAL A 372 10.06 -4.28 22.76
N PRO A 373 9.01 -3.44 22.93
CA PRO A 373 8.12 -3.55 24.07
C PRO A 373 7.28 -4.82 23.96
N THR A 374 7.75 -5.90 24.59
CA THR A 374 6.95 -7.10 24.84
C THR A 374 5.84 -6.75 25.82
N PRO A 375 4.56 -6.99 25.47
CA PRO A 375 3.47 -6.68 26.40
C PRO A 375 3.51 -7.60 27.62
N THR A 376 3.43 -7.01 28.82
CA THR A 376 3.27 -7.64 30.15
C THR A 376 4.43 -8.50 30.68
N GLU A 377 5.05 -8.02 31.76
CA GLU A 377 5.92 -8.84 32.63
C GLU A 377 5.18 -10.03 33.25
N PRO A 378 5.89 -11.14 33.48
CA PRO A 378 5.76 -11.83 34.76
C PRO A 378 7.10 -12.23 35.40
N LEU A 379 7.22 -11.92 36.68
CA LEU A 379 7.93 -12.64 37.76
C LEU A 379 9.13 -13.54 37.38
N ARG A 380 10.30 -13.09 37.87
CA ARG A 380 11.71 -13.60 37.88
C ARG A 380 12.07 -15.09 37.59
N GLY A 381 11.16 -16.05 37.48
CA GLY A 381 11.45 -17.46 37.18
C GLY A 381 11.52 -17.84 35.70
N ALA A 382 10.92 -17.06 34.79
CA ALA A 382 10.74 -17.44 33.38
C ALA A 382 11.88 -17.05 32.41
N ARG A 383 12.99 -16.49 32.93
CA ARG A 383 14.03 -15.81 32.12
C ARG A 383 14.67 -16.68 31.04
N GLN A 384 14.84 -17.98 31.29
CA GLN A 384 15.57 -18.87 30.37
C GLN A 384 14.73 -19.29 29.16
N SER A 385 13.41 -19.48 29.34
CA SER A 385 12.48 -19.76 28.24
C SER A 385 12.09 -18.52 27.42
N GLN A 386 12.18 -17.32 28.01
CA GLN A 386 12.00 -16.07 27.27
C GLN A 386 13.21 -15.77 26.38
N LYS A 387 14.43 -16.08 26.85
CA LYS A 387 15.65 -15.91 26.06
C LYS A 387 15.60 -16.72 24.76
N THR A 388 15.28 -18.02 24.83
CA THR A 388 15.21 -18.88 23.64
C THR A 388 14.18 -18.41 22.60
N ALA A 389 13.04 -17.85 23.05
CA ALA A 389 12.03 -17.31 22.15
C ALA A 389 12.47 -15.97 21.50
N ALA A 390 13.23 -15.14 22.22
CA ALA A 390 13.83 -13.93 21.66
C ALA A 390 14.91 -14.27 20.63
N ASP A 391 15.75 -15.26 20.92
CA ASP A 391 16.80 -15.76 20.03
C ASP A 391 16.18 -16.33 18.73
N GLU A 392 15.09 -17.12 18.82
CA GLU A 392 14.35 -17.64 17.64
C GLU A 392 13.73 -16.51 16.80
N VAL A 393 13.07 -15.53 17.43
CA VAL A 393 12.52 -14.35 16.73
C VAL A 393 13.62 -13.55 16.04
N HIS A 394 14.80 -13.44 16.66
CA HIS A 394 15.95 -12.77 16.09
C HIS A 394 16.54 -13.55 14.89
N GLU A 395 16.68 -14.87 14.98
CA GLU A 395 17.09 -15.73 13.86
C GLU A 395 16.16 -15.55 12.64
N ILE A 396 14.84 -15.54 12.85
CA ILE A 396 13.87 -15.31 11.77
C ILE A 396 14.06 -13.91 11.16
N ARG A 397 14.29 -12.87 11.99
CA ARG A 397 14.59 -11.51 11.49
C ARG A 397 15.86 -11.48 10.65
N CYS A 398 16.94 -12.14 11.08
CA CYS A 398 18.18 -12.27 10.32
C CYS A 398 17.94 -12.93 8.96
N ARG A 399 17.17 -14.03 8.92
CA ARG A 399 16.78 -14.71 7.67
C ARG A 399 15.95 -13.82 6.73
N CYS A 400 15.02 -13.04 7.27
CA CYS A 400 14.22 -12.09 6.50
C CYS A 400 15.08 -10.92 5.96
N ALA A 401 15.95 -10.35 6.79
CA ALA A 401 16.90 -9.32 6.40
C ALA A 401 17.86 -9.82 5.32
N ARG A 402 18.36 -11.06 5.45
CA ARG A 402 19.20 -11.73 4.46
C ARG A 402 18.49 -11.85 3.11
N ARG A 403 17.26 -12.37 3.08
CA ARG A 403 16.49 -12.48 1.83
C ARG A 403 16.25 -11.09 1.20
N CYS A 404 15.92 -10.08 1.99
CA CYS A 404 15.75 -8.70 1.52
C CYS A 404 17.02 -8.14 0.85
N ILE A 405 18.18 -8.26 1.51
CA ILE A 405 19.47 -7.80 0.98
C ILE A 405 19.88 -8.60 -0.25
N CYS A 406 19.70 -9.93 -0.24
CA CYS A 406 19.97 -10.81 -1.38
C CYS A 406 19.17 -10.38 -2.62
N THR A 407 17.84 -10.25 -2.49
CA THR A 407 16.99 -9.80 -3.60
C THR A 407 17.39 -8.42 -4.14
N LEU A 408 17.84 -7.50 -3.27
CA LEU A 408 18.38 -6.20 -3.74
C LEU A 408 19.71 -6.35 -4.49
N LEU A 409 20.67 -7.12 -3.97
CA LEU A 409 21.98 -7.37 -4.61
C LEU A 409 21.89 -8.14 -5.93
N CYS A 410 20.86 -8.96 -6.11
CA CYS A 410 20.55 -9.66 -7.37
C CYS A 410 19.92 -8.75 -8.45
N THR A 411 19.73 -7.45 -8.17
CA THR A 411 19.22 -6.47 -9.14
C THR A 411 20.20 -5.31 -9.34
N VAL A 412 20.39 -4.85 -10.58
CA VAL A 412 21.30 -3.72 -10.86
C VAL A 412 20.95 -2.44 -10.07
N PRO A 413 19.68 -2.01 -9.93
CA PRO A 413 19.34 -0.82 -9.15
C PRO A 413 19.60 -0.99 -7.64
N GLY A 414 19.36 -2.20 -7.09
CA GLY A 414 19.63 -2.51 -5.69
C GLY A 414 21.12 -2.61 -5.39
N LEU A 415 21.89 -3.26 -6.26
CA LEU A 415 23.36 -3.30 -6.19
C LEU A 415 23.96 -1.88 -6.23
N LEU A 416 23.51 -1.03 -7.16
CA LEU A 416 23.95 0.37 -7.22
C LEU A 416 23.54 1.18 -5.99
N LEU A 417 22.34 0.97 -5.43
CA LEU A 417 21.93 1.61 -4.17
C LEU A 417 22.86 1.21 -3.02
N LEU A 418 23.19 -0.07 -2.92
CA LEU A 418 24.01 -0.64 -1.85
C LEU A 418 25.51 -0.30 -2.00
N ALA A 419 26.01 -0.18 -3.23
CA ALA A 419 27.37 0.28 -3.49
C ALA A 419 27.57 1.74 -3.06
N ASP A 420 26.59 2.62 -3.30
CA ASP A 420 26.63 4.02 -2.84
C ASP A 420 26.50 4.15 -1.31
N ASN A 421 25.72 3.27 -0.66
CA ASN A 421 25.66 3.20 0.80
C ASN A 421 26.69 2.21 1.35
N CYS A 422 27.97 2.58 1.22
CA CYS A 422 29.09 1.75 1.63
C CYS A 422 29.01 1.32 3.12
N GLU A 423 28.41 2.12 3.99
CA GLU A 423 28.30 1.84 5.44
C GLU A 423 27.57 0.53 5.73
N GLY A 424 26.46 0.27 5.05
CA GLY A 424 25.67 -0.95 5.19
C GLY A 424 26.50 -2.21 4.88
N LEU A 425 27.05 -2.31 3.66
CA LEU A 425 27.87 -3.45 3.24
C LEU A 425 29.19 -3.55 4.01
N ALA A 426 29.86 -2.43 4.30
CA ALA A 426 31.10 -2.44 5.09
C ALA A 426 30.85 -2.92 6.53
N SER A 427 29.69 -2.62 7.13
CA SER A 427 29.33 -3.15 8.45
C SER A 427 29.20 -4.67 8.45
N LEU A 428 28.58 -5.27 7.42
CA LEU A 428 28.48 -6.73 7.27
C LEU A 428 29.85 -7.39 7.05
N ILE A 429 30.70 -6.78 6.22
CA ILE A 429 32.08 -7.25 6.01
C ILE A 429 32.90 -7.13 7.30
N SER A 430 32.67 -6.09 8.11
CA SER A 430 33.32 -5.93 9.42
C SER A 430 32.88 -6.99 10.43
N LEU A 431 31.60 -7.39 10.41
CA LEU A 431 31.08 -8.50 11.24
C LEU A 431 31.73 -9.83 10.87
N LEU A 432 31.92 -10.13 9.58
CA LEU A 432 32.65 -11.32 9.14
C LEU A 432 34.11 -11.35 9.61
N LYS A 433 34.78 -10.18 9.69
CA LYS A 433 36.16 -10.06 10.18
C LYS A 433 36.28 -10.23 11.71
N LYS A 434 35.21 -9.94 12.46
CA LYS A 434 35.16 -10.02 13.93
C LYS A 434 33.84 -10.68 14.36
N PRO A 435 33.75 -12.02 14.24
CA PRO A 435 32.51 -12.74 14.47
C PRO A 435 32.09 -12.68 15.95
N ASN A 436 31.01 -11.95 16.24
CA ASN A 436 30.43 -11.85 17.58
C ASN A 436 29.42 -12.98 17.88
N ASP A 437 28.74 -13.49 16.85
CA ASP A 437 27.79 -14.60 16.92
C ASP A 437 27.91 -15.45 15.64
N MET A 438 28.00 -16.77 15.81
CA MET A 438 28.11 -17.73 14.71
C MET A 438 26.81 -17.91 13.93
N MET A 439 25.64 -17.61 14.51
CA MET A 439 24.37 -17.59 13.77
C MET A 439 24.38 -16.46 12.73
N ILE A 440 24.79 -15.25 13.14
CA ILE A 440 24.97 -14.10 12.24
C ILE A 440 26.01 -14.41 11.16
N VAL A 441 27.15 -14.98 11.51
CA VAL A 441 28.19 -15.37 10.52
C VAL A 441 27.63 -16.36 9.51
N LYS A 442 26.86 -17.37 9.94
CA LYS A 442 26.25 -18.36 9.04
C LYS A 442 25.29 -17.69 8.05
N GLU A 443 24.33 -16.88 8.53
CA GLU A 443 23.38 -16.21 7.63
C GLU A 443 24.11 -15.19 6.72
N LEU A 444 25.21 -14.56 7.15
CA LEU A 444 26.04 -13.71 6.28
C LEU A 444 26.83 -14.50 5.24
N LEU A 445 27.37 -15.68 5.57
CA LEU A 445 28.02 -16.55 4.57
C LEU A 445 27.00 -17.02 3.53
N THR A 446 25.82 -17.48 3.96
CA THR A 446 24.73 -17.83 3.05
C THR A 446 24.23 -16.64 2.21
N LEU A 447 24.31 -15.40 2.72
CA LEU A 447 24.03 -14.20 1.91
C LEU A 447 25.00 -14.08 0.73
N PHE A 448 26.30 -14.22 0.98
CA PHE A 448 27.31 -14.12 -0.06
C PHE A 448 27.30 -15.32 -1.01
N GLU A 449 27.03 -16.53 -0.50
CA GLU A 449 26.81 -17.73 -1.32
C GLU A 449 25.62 -17.58 -2.27
N ASP A 450 24.45 -17.15 -1.77
CA ASP A 450 23.25 -16.93 -2.61
C ASP A 450 23.50 -15.87 -3.69
N VAL A 451 24.14 -14.75 -3.34
CA VAL A 451 24.44 -13.66 -4.28
C VAL A 451 25.49 -14.10 -5.31
N LEU A 452 26.59 -14.74 -4.89
CA LEU A 452 27.58 -15.25 -5.83
C LEU A 452 27.00 -16.35 -6.72
N GLY A 453 26.18 -17.26 -6.18
CA GLY A 453 25.46 -18.25 -6.96
C GLY A 453 24.58 -17.63 -8.05
N TRP A 454 23.85 -16.56 -7.73
CA TRP A 454 23.00 -15.85 -8.69
C TRP A 454 23.78 -15.24 -9.88
N TRP A 455 24.98 -14.70 -9.63
CA TRP A 455 25.82 -14.05 -10.64
C TRP A 455 26.80 -15.01 -11.35
N CYS A 456 27.20 -16.11 -10.72
CA CYS A 456 28.15 -17.09 -11.26
C CYS A 456 27.49 -18.19 -12.09
N VAL A 457 26.20 -18.48 -11.89
CA VAL A 457 25.45 -19.37 -12.79
C VAL A 457 25.16 -18.59 -14.10
N PRO A 458 25.66 -19.05 -15.27
CA PRO A 458 25.43 -18.34 -16.52
C PRO A 458 23.96 -18.45 -16.93
N GLN A 459 23.17 -17.41 -16.64
CA GLN A 459 21.74 -17.34 -17.00
C GLN A 459 21.48 -17.26 -18.52
N PHE A 460 22.52 -17.31 -19.35
CA PHE A 460 22.46 -17.16 -20.80
C PHE A 460 21.94 -18.40 -21.55
N GLU A 461 22.00 -19.61 -20.97
CA GLU A 461 21.59 -20.83 -21.67
C GLU A 461 20.06 -21.03 -21.74
N SER A 462 19.28 -20.32 -20.91
CA SER A 462 17.81 -20.47 -20.86
C SER A 462 17.02 -19.51 -21.75
N SER A 463 17.66 -18.55 -22.42
CA SER A 463 16.97 -17.59 -23.32
C SER A 463 17.31 -17.74 -24.80
N SER A 464 18.34 -18.52 -25.15
CA SER A 464 18.71 -18.80 -26.55
C SER A 464 17.83 -19.87 -27.21
N ALA A 465 17.33 -20.85 -26.42
CA ALA A 465 16.55 -21.99 -26.92
C ALA A 465 15.15 -21.67 -27.49
N ILE A 466 14.72 -20.40 -27.47
CA ILE A 466 13.39 -19.97 -27.98
C ILE A 466 13.49 -19.38 -29.40
N TYR A 467 14.70 -19.10 -29.92
CA TYR A 467 14.88 -18.40 -31.20
C TYR A 467 15.66 -19.15 -32.28
N SER A 468 16.08 -20.40 -32.03
CA SER A 468 16.95 -21.16 -32.95
C SER A 468 16.28 -22.31 -33.71
N ASP A 469 14.97 -22.51 -33.57
CA ASP A 469 14.24 -23.62 -34.24
C ASP A 469 13.22 -23.08 -35.26
N SER A 470 13.76 -22.40 -36.29
CA SER A 470 13.00 -21.83 -37.42
C SER A 470 13.63 -22.22 -38.77
N SER A 471 14.07 -23.47 -38.87
CA SER A 471 14.52 -24.05 -40.14
C SER A 471 14.44 -25.57 -40.10
N ASP A 472 13.24 -26.13 -40.29
CA ASP A 472 13.06 -27.36 -41.05
C ASP A 472 11.62 -27.53 -41.55
N LEU A 473 11.46 -27.41 -42.86
CA LEU A 473 10.26 -27.82 -43.60
C LEU A 473 10.43 -29.27 -44.05
N PRO A 474 9.41 -30.12 -43.87
CA PRO A 474 9.18 -31.20 -44.82
C PRO A 474 7.88 -31.03 -45.58
N THR A 475 8.06 -31.09 -46.90
CA THR A 475 7.09 -31.35 -47.96
C THR A 475 6.05 -32.44 -47.70
N LYS A 476 4.85 -32.23 -48.28
CA LYS A 476 3.87 -33.22 -48.78
C LYS A 476 4.24 -34.72 -48.72
N PHE A 477 3.28 -35.58 -48.34
CA PHE A 477 2.60 -36.50 -49.29
C PHE A 477 1.34 -37.19 -48.68
N ASP A 478 0.23 -37.13 -49.41
CA ASP A 478 -0.92 -38.04 -49.59
C ASP A 478 -1.62 -38.84 -48.46
N SER A 479 -2.90 -38.44 -48.23
CA SER A 479 -4.19 -39.19 -48.37
C SER A 479 -4.44 -40.62 -47.83
N VAL A 480 -5.75 -40.92 -47.63
CA VAL A 480 -6.40 -42.19 -47.21
C VAL A 480 -6.36 -42.46 -45.69
N GLY A 481 -7.44 -42.83 -44.98
CA GLY A 481 -8.87 -42.89 -45.33
C GLY A 481 -9.70 -43.74 -44.34
N ASN A 482 -10.94 -43.31 -44.06
CA ASN A 482 -12.10 -44.03 -43.45
C ASN A 482 -12.06 -44.59 -41.99
N SER A 483 -13.25 -44.49 -41.36
CA SER A 483 -13.85 -45.42 -40.35
C SER A 483 -13.16 -45.53 -38.96
N GLU A 484 -13.84 -45.75 -37.82
CA GLU A 484 -15.28 -45.73 -37.45
C GLU A 484 -15.41 -45.50 -35.92
N ASP A 485 -16.65 -45.41 -35.44
CA ASP A 485 -17.12 -45.44 -34.04
C ASP A 485 -16.25 -46.23 -33.02
N THR A 486 -16.21 -45.90 -31.71
CA THR A 486 -17.24 -46.36 -30.76
C THR A 486 -17.07 -45.77 -29.33
N GLN A 487 -18.23 -45.62 -28.69
CA GLN A 487 -18.64 -45.18 -27.34
C GLN A 487 -17.87 -45.62 -26.06
N ALA A 488 -18.26 -44.95 -24.96
CA ALA A 488 -18.15 -45.27 -23.53
C ALA A 488 -16.77 -45.00 -22.85
N LEU A 489 -16.71 -44.43 -21.64
CA LEU A 489 -17.75 -44.23 -20.60
C LEU A 489 -17.57 -42.88 -19.88
#